data_AF-A0A1V6FA02-F1
#
_entry.id   AF-A0A1V6FA02-F1
#
_cell.length_a   1.000
_cell.length_b   1.000
_cell.length_c   1.000
_cell.angle_alpha   90.00
_cell.angle_beta   90.00
_cell.angle_gamma   90.00
#
_symmetry.space_group_name_H-M   'P 1'
#
loop_
_entity.id
_entity.type
_entity.pdbx_description
1 polymer ?
#
loop_
_entity_poly.entity_id
_entity_poly.type
_entity_poly.pdbx_seq_one_letter_code
_entity_poly.pdbx_strand_id
1 'polypeptide(L)'
;MNRLVFTALLALLACLAWAGFDPDTELSSYCGVIELRGSQTWLLDDSGDSLRLLLAPRGLLDSLGLHLAEGDTVAVEGWRKNELFLVGRLWQEADDSNPWLLRNLDEASLQTGGVSDYRVNGGKCIGCKLCVSRCPTGAISVVNRKARIDAELCTECGICIEGYGKFRGCPVGAIEKE
;
A
#
# COMPACT_ATOMS: atom_id res chain seq x y z
N MET A 1 10.11 -20.14 -60.37
CA MET A 1 9.10 -21.09 -59.85
C MET A 1 9.40 -21.35 -58.39
N ASN A 2 8.40 -21.16 -57.52
CA ASN A 2 8.36 -21.41 -56.05
C ASN A 2 9.35 -20.57 -55.21
N ARG A 3 8.96 -19.53 -54.46
CA ARG A 3 7.75 -19.27 -53.64
C ARG A 3 7.58 -20.24 -52.47
N LEU A 4 7.66 -19.67 -51.27
CA LEU A 4 7.27 -20.17 -49.94
C LEU A 4 8.20 -21.20 -49.28
N VAL A 5 8.16 -21.22 -47.94
CA VAL A 5 8.77 -22.18 -46.98
C VAL A 5 10.10 -21.78 -46.31
N PHE A 6 10.37 -20.50 -46.02
CA PHE A 6 11.49 -20.16 -45.10
C PHE A 6 11.23 -19.01 -44.12
N THR A 7 9.96 -18.72 -43.77
CA THR A 7 9.61 -17.59 -42.89
C THR A 7 8.69 -17.96 -41.71
N ALA A 8 8.69 -19.21 -41.23
CA ALA A 8 7.67 -19.66 -40.28
C ALA A 8 8.14 -20.44 -39.03
N LEU A 9 9.42 -20.37 -38.61
CA LEU A 9 9.87 -21.17 -37.46
C LEU A 9 10.79 -20.48 -36.43
N LEU A 10 10.84 -19.13 -36.40
CA LEU A 10 11.67 -18.40 -35.42
C LEU A 10 10.98 -17.17 -34.82
N ALA A 11 9.65 -17.21 -34.72
CA ALA A 11 8.84 -16.16 -34.09
C ALA A 11 7.86 -16.71 -33.04
N LEU A 12 8.20 -17.83 -32.38
CA LEU A 12 7.35 -18.51 -31.40
C LEU A 12 8.02 -18.73 -30.03
N LEU A 13 9.12 -18.03 -29.76
CA LEU A 13 9.81 -18.01 -28.46
C LEU A 13 9.89 -16.60 -27.86
N ALA A 14 8.90 -15.75 -28.13
CA ALA A 14 8.78 -14.41 -27.56
C ALA A 14 7.46 -14.20 -26.77
N CYS A 15 6.85 -15.28 -26.25
CA CYS A 15 5.53 -15.20 -25.60
C CYS A 15 5.46 -15.76 -24.17
N LEU A 16 6.57 -16.14 -23.52
CA LEU A 16 6.51 -16.71 -22.17
C LEU A 16 7.68 -16.25 -21.30
N ALA A 17 7.81 -14.94 -21.05
CA ALA A 17 8.61 -14.44 -19.92
C ALA A 17 8.24 -12.99 -19.51
N TRP A 18 6.99 -12.56 -19.67
CA TRP A 18 6.53 -11.25 -19.15
C TRP A 18 5.19 -11.47 -18.43
N ALA A 19 5.20 -12.30 -17.39
CA ALA A 19 4.10 -12.40 -16.44
C ALA A 19 4.63 -11.95 -15.08
N GLY A 20 4.31 -10.71 -14.70
CA GLY A 20 4.59 -10.18 -13.36
C GLY A 20 5.26 -8.81 -13.30
N PHE A 21 4.93 -7.87 -14.18
CA PHE A 21 5.16 -6.44 -13.92
C PHE A 21 3.78 -5.79 -13.92
N ASP A 22 3.33 -5.32 -12.76
CA ASP A 22 2.09 -4.56 -12.59
C ASP A 22 2.46 -3.08 -12.76
N PRO A 23 2.23 -2.45 -13.94
CA PRO A 23 2.72 -1.11 -14.26
C PRO A 23 2.01 0.02 -13.51
N ASP A 24 1.02 -0.28 -12.66
CA ASP A 24 0.09 0.73 -12.14
C ASP A 24 0.44 1.30 -10.76
N THR A 25 1.70 1.19 -10.31
CA THR A 25 2.11 1.83 -9.04
C THR A 25 3.12 2.95 -9.30
N GLU A 26 2.73 3.91 -10.14
CA GLU A 26 3.51 5.13 -10.35
C GLU A 26 3.57 5.95 -9.05
N LEU A 27 4.75 6.50 -8.78
CA LEU A 27 4.93 7.47 -7.72
C LEU A 27 4.11 8.71 -8.06
N SER A 28 3.26 9.15 -7.14
CA SER A 28 2.32 10.25 -7.35
C SER A 28 2.29 11.18 -6.14
N SER A 29 1.93 12.43 -6.38
CA SER A 29 1.85 13.47 -5.37
C SER A 29 0.49 14.14 -5.38
N TYR A 30 -0.03 14.41 -4.18
CA TYR A 30 -1.34 15.03 -3.98
C TYR A 30 -1.24 16.11 -2.91
N CYS A 31 -1.98 17.20 -3.11
CA CYS A 31 -2.15 18.28 -2.13
C CYS A 31 -3.63 18.41 -1.82
N GLY A 32 -3.96 18.67 -0.56
CA GLY A 32 -5.35 18.77 -0.14
C GLY A 32 -5.52 18.97 1.35
N VAL A 33 -6.76 18.75 1.80
CA VAL A 33 -7.18 18.94 3.18
C VAL A 33 -7.42 17.60 3.86
N ILE A 34 -6.97 17.46 5.10
CA ILE A 34 -7.18 16.27 5.92
C ILE A 34 -8.65 16.18 6.36
N GLU A 35 -9.24 15.01 6.13
CA GLU A 35 -10.54 14.61 6.69
C GLU A 35 -10.38 13.34 7.55
N LEU A 36 -10.90 13.35 8.77
CA LEU A 36 -10.87 12.25 9.72
C LEU A 36 -12.21 11.52 9.71
N ARG A 37 -12.19 10.25 9.30
CA ARG A 37 -13.38 9.39 9.23
C ARG A 37 -13.24 8.22 10.20
N GLY A 38 -13.60 8.46 11.46
CA GLY A 38 -13.34 7.51 12.55
C GLY A 38 -11.83 7.42 12.83
N SER A 39 -11.24 6.23 12.70
CA SER A 39 -9.79 6.04 12.85
C SER A 39 -8.99 6.26 11.56
N GLN A 40 -9.66 6.59 10.46
CA GLN A 40 -9.03 6.68 9.13
C GLN A 40 -8.73 8.13 8.78
N THR A 41 -7.50 8.39 8.35
CA THR A 41 -7.09 9.68 7.79
C THR A 41 -7.29 9.68 6.29
N TRP A 42 -7.99 10.70 5.79
CA TRP A 42 -8.25 10.91 4.37
C TRP A 42 -7.70 12.25 3.94
N LEU A 43 -7.41 12.37 2.65
CA LEU A 43 -7.07 13.60 1.95
C LEU A 43 -8.16 13.87 0.93
N LEU A 44 -8.81 15.02 1.02
CA LEU A 44 -9.61 15.59 -0.05
C LEU A 44 -8.67 16.45 -0.90
N ASP A 45 -8.32 15.97 -2.10
CA ASP A 45 -7.38 16.68 -2.96
C ASP A 45 -8.05 17.85 -3.71
N ASP A 46 -7.23 18.74 -4.25
CA ASP A 46 -7.69 19.93 -4.98
C ASP A 46 -8.47 19.58 -6.26
N SER A 47 -8.36 18.34 -6.76
CA SER A 47 -9.09 17.84 -7.93
C SER A 47 -10.45 17.24 -7.58
N GLY A 48 -10.75 17.08 -6.29
CA GLY A 48 -11.99 16.48 -5.77
C GLY A 48 -11.92 14.98 -5.52
N ASP A 49 -10.75 14.34 -5.65
CA ASP A 49 -10.55 12.95 -5.25
C ASP A 49 -10.47 12.83 -3.72
N SER A 50 -10.97 11.72 -3.18
CA SER A 50 -10.85 11.38 -1.77
C SER A 50 -9.93 10.18 -1.61
N LEU A 51 -8.75 10.39 -1.03
CA LEU A 51 -7.72 9.38 -0.86
C LEU A 51 -7.61 9.00 0.62
N ARG A 52 -7.71 7.72 0.95
CA ARG A 52 -7.36 7.25 2.29
C ARG A 52 -5.84 7.15 2.40
N LEU A 53 -5.28 7.93 3.31
CA LEU A 53 -3.87 7.91 3.62
C LEU A 53 -3.53 6.68 4.47
N LEU A 54 -2.75 5.78 3.88
CA LEU A 54 -2.12 4.67 4.56
C LEU A 54 -0.80 5.18 5.16
N LEU A 55 -0.90 5.81 6.33
CA LEU A 55 0.22 6.41 7.05
C LEU A 55 1.15 5.35 7.64
N ALA A 56 2.28 5.81 8.18
CA ALA A 56 3.19 5.02 9.00
C ALA A 56 2.55 4.60 10.34
N PRO A 57 3.14 3.64 11.07
CA PRO A 57 2.75 3.30 12.44
C PRO A 57 2.60 4.52 13.32
N ARG A 58 1.60 4.48 14.21
CA ARG A 58 1.35 5.58 15.15
C ARG A 58 2.60 5.93 15.99
N GLY A 59 3.33 4.92 16.47
CA GLY A 59 4.59 5.14 17.21
C GLY A 59 5.66 5.89 16.41
N LEU A 60 5.78 5.63 15.10
CA LEU A 60 6.68 6.38 14.23
C LEU A 60 6.18 7.82 14.06
N LEU A 61 4.89 8.01 13.77
CA LEU A 61 4.28 9.35 13.63
C LEU A 61 4.49 10.19 14.90
N ASP A 62 4.25 9.61 16.08
CA ASP A 62 4.46 10.29 17.36
C ASP A 62 5.96 10.61 17.60
N SER A 63 6.87 9.70 17.25
CA SER A 63 8.33 9.94 17.37
C SER A 63 8.83 11.04 16.42
N LEU A 64 8.16 11.21 15.28
CA LEU A 64 8.42 12.26 14.30
C LEU A 64 7.75 13.59 14.67
N GLY A 65 6.93 13.61 15.73
CA GLY A 65 6.12 14.76 16.11
C GLY A 65 5.04 15.12 15.09
N LEU A 66 4.69 14.19 14.20
CA LEU A 66 3.72 14.41 13.15
C LEU A 66 2.29 14.16 13.69
N HIS A 67 1.52 15.23 13.79
CA HIS A 67 0.13 15.20 14.23
C HIS A 67 -0.76 15.86 13.17
N LEU A 68 -1.67 15.07 12.61
CA LEU A 68 -2.64 15.51 11.62
C LEU A 68 -4.01 15.70 12.27
N ALA A 69 -4.60 16.87 12.08
CA ALA A 69 -5.93 17.24 12.52
C ALA A 69 -6.90 17.43 11.34
N GLU A 70 -8.20 17.35 11.63
CA GLU A 70 -9.25 17.72 10.66
C GLU A 70 -9.03 19.15 10.15
N GLY A 71 -9.03 19.32 8.83
CA GLY A 71 -8.84 20.62 8.20
C GLY A 71 -7.39 21.03 7.92
N ASP A 72 -6.39 20.23 8.35
CA ASP A 72 -4.99 20.51 8.03
C ASP A 72 -4.76 20.42 6.51
N THR A 73 -4.05 21.39 5.95
CA THR A 73 -3.57 21.31 4.56
C THR A 73 -2.25 20.55 4.52
N VAL A 74 -2.16 19.51 3.69
CA VAL A 74 -0.93 18.74 3.51
C VAL A 74 -0.64 18.47 2.05
N ALA A 75 0.63 18.28 1.74
CA ALA A 75 1.06 17.58 0.54
C ALA A 75 1.58 16.19 0.91
N VAL A 76 1.33 15.20 0.06
CA VAL A 76 1.81 13.83 0.23
C VAL A 76 2.36 13.30 -1.07
N GLU A 77 3.40 12.48 -0.97
CA GLU A 77 3.98 11.74 -2.09
C GLU A 77 4.06 10.26 -1.71
N GLY A 78 3.80 9.38 -2.68
CA GLY A 78 3.75 7.96 -2.44
C GLY A 78 3.06 7.20 -3.56
N TRP A 79 2.46 6.07 -3.21
CA TRP A 79 1.92 5.12 -4.17
C TRP A 79 0.41 4.99 -4.05
N ARG A 80 -0.29 5.24 -5.16
CA ARG A 80 -1.75 5.11 -5.24
C ARG A 80 -2.14 3.71 -5.69
N LYS A 81 -3.18 3.16 -5.06
CA LYS A 81 -3.91 1.98 -5.53
C LYS A 81 -5.41 2.19 -5.34
N ASN A 82 -6.08 2.64 -6.39
CA ASN A 82 -7.45 3.17 -6.33
C ASN A 82 -7.55 4.36 -5.36
N GLU A 83 -8.41 4.27 -4.35
CA GLU A 83 -8.61 5.30 -3.33
C GLU A 83 -7.66 5.13 -2.11
N LEU A 84 -6.77 4.12 -2.14
CA LEU A 84 -5.75 3.94 -1.11
C LEU A 84 -4.47 4.63 -1.56
N PHE A 85 -3.85 5.37 -0.65
CA PHE A 85 -2.60 6.06 -0.91
C PHE A 85 -1.56 5.73 0.16
N LEU A 86 -0.53 4.99 -0.21
CA LEU A 86 0.58 4.64 0.66
C LEU A 86 1.57 5.81 0.70
N VAL A 87 1.47 6.61 1.77
CA VAL A 87 2.26 7.83 1.93
C VAL A 87 3.72 7.49 2.20
N GLY A 88 4.65 7.96 1.37
CA GLY A 88 6.07 7.88 1.68
C GLY A 88 6.65 9.16 2.24
N ARG A 89 6.21 10.31 1.73
CA ARG A 89 6.59 11.63 2.23
C ARG A 89 5.34 12.45 2.50
N LEU A 90 5.39 13.25 3.55
CA LEU A 90 4.31 14.15 3.93
C LEU A 90 4.91 15.52 4.28
N TRP A 91 4.17 16.56 3.92
CA TRP A 91 4.48 17.95 4.20
C TRP A 91 3.22 18.67 4.71
N GLN A 92 3.35 19.51 5.73
CA GLN A 92 2.22 20.16 6.42
C GLN A 92 2.25 21.70 6.29
N GLU A 93 3.34 22.28 5.78
CA GLU A 93 3.48 23.73 5.55
C GLU A 93 4.24 24.00 4.24
N ALA A 94 4.05 25.19 3.65
CA ALA A 94 4.57 25.55 2.33
C ALA A 94 6.06 25.96 2.29
N ASP A 95 6.76 26.07 3.44
CA ASP A 95 8.17 26.49 3.52
C ASP A 95 9.16 25.31 3.35
N ASP A 96 8.88 24.53 2.31
CA ASP A 96 8.88 23.08 2.42
C ASP A 96 10.13 22.39 1.87
N SER A 97 11.25 22.53 2.56
CA SER A 97 12.50 21.87 2.15
C SER A 97 12.76 20.52 2.83
N ASN A 98 11.94 20.10 3.80
CA ASN A 98 12.18 18.84 4.53
C ASN A 98 10.88 18.06 4.86
N PRO A 99 10.52 17.03 4.08
CA PRO A 99 9.39 16.16 4.39
C PRO A 99 9.58 15.32 5.66
N TRP A 100 8.47 14.96 6.28
CA TRP A 100 8.44 13.75 7.10
C TRP A 100 8.58 12.53 6.20
N LEU A 101 9.69 11.81 6.35
CA LEU A 101 9.93 10.55 5.68
C LEU A 101 9.21 9.44 6.43
N LEU A 102 8.04 9.05 5.94
CA LEU A 102 7.31 7.90 6.45
C LEU A 102 7.85 6.59 5.85
N ARG A 103 8.36 6.66 4.61
CA ARG A 103 8.85 5.51 3.83
C ARG A 103 9.98 5.94 2.88
N ASN A 104 10.88 5.00 2.57
CA ASN A 104 11.91 5.22 1.55
C ASN A 104 11.30 5.06 0.15
N LEU A 105 11.27 6.15 -0.62
CA LEU A 105 10.72 6.20 -1.99
C LEU A 105 11.79 6.02 -3.08
N ASP A 106 13.08 6.10 -2.74
CA ASP A 106 14.16 6.33 -3.70
C ASP A 106 14.65 5.05 -4.42
N GLU A 107 14.21 3.87 -3.99
CA GLU A 107 14.70 2.58 -4.52
C GLU A 107 13.71 1.82 -5.42
N ALA A 108 12.63 2.47 -5.91
CA ALA A 108 11.58 1.90 -6.78
C ALA A 108 11.00 0.54 -6.30
N SER A 109 11.32 0.17 -5.07
CA SER A 109 10.92 -1.02 -4.37
C SER A 109 10.41 -0.52 -3.03
N LEU A 110 9.25 -1.02 -2.64
CA LEU A 110 8.60 -0.73 -1.35
C LEU A 110 9.40 -1.34 -0.19
N GLN A 111 10.72 -1.16 -0.18
CA GLN A 111 11.64 -1.60 0.86
C GLN A 111 11.64 -0.57 2.00
N THR A 112 10.48 -0.36 2.62
CA THR A 112 10.49 0.03 4.02
C THR A 112 10.53 -1.23 4.84
N GLY A 113 11.75 -1.62 5.21
CA GLY A 113 12.02 -2.79 6.01
C GLY A 113 11.30 -2.76 7.37
N GLY A 114 10.90 -3.95 7.80
CA GLY A 114 11.85 -4.70 8.62
C GLY A 114 11.42 -5.01 10.04
N VAL A 115 10.18 -4.71 10.46
CA VAL A 115 9.54 -5.30 11.64
C VAL A 115 8.04 -5.02 11.59
N SER A 116 7.24 -6.06 11.46
CA SER A 116 5.78 -5.98 11.56
C SER A 116 5.34 -6.45 12.94
N ASP A 117 4.62 -5.61 13.67
CA ASP A 117 3.95 -6.00 14.91
C ASP A 117 2.62 -6.72 14.63
N TYR A 118 2.16 -6.70 13.38
CA TYR A 118 0.98 -7.46 12.98
C TYR A 118 1.26 -8.97 12.97
N ARG A 119 0.38 -9.73 13.63
CA ARG A 119 0.40 -11.20 13.64
C ARG A 119 -0.92 -11.81 13.24
N VAL A 120 -0.86 -13.06 12.77
CA VAL A 120 -2.03 -13.86 12.42
C VAL A 120 -2.30 -14.92 13.49
N ASN A 121 -3.45 -14.86 14.15
CA ASN A 121 -3.97 -15.96 14.95
C ASN A 121 -4.44 -17.10 14.03
N GLY A 122 -3.64 -18.17 13.96
CA GLY A 122 -3.94 -19.35 13.15
C GLY A 122 -5.22 -20.09 13.55
N GLY A 123 -5.64 -20.01 14.82
CA GLY A 123 -6.90 -20.61 15.30
C GLY A 123 -8.13 -19.90 14.77
N LYS A 124 -8.11 -18.56 14.74
CA LYS A 124 -9.23 -17.74 14.24
C LYS A 124 -9.27 -17.64 12.71
N CYS A 125 -8.11 -17.66 12.04
CA CYS A 125 -8.04 -17.41 10.61
C CYS A 125 -8.78 -18.48 9.79
N ILE A 126 -9.74 -18.08 8.95
CA ILE A 126 -10.53 -18.99 8.10
C ILE A 126 -10.01 -19.09 6.66
N GLY A 127 -8.88 -18.44 6.33
CA GLY A 127 -8.26 -18.55 5.01
C GLY A 127 -9.05 -17.90 3.86
N CYS A 128 -9.87 -16.89 4.14
CA CYS A 128 -10.75 -16.23 3.15
C CYS A 128 -10.03 -15.37 2.10
N LYS A 129 -8.72 -15.11 2.26
CA LYS A 129 -7.87 -14.32 1.35
C LYS A 129 -8.24 -12.84 1.16
N LEU A 130 -9.22 -12.31 1.89
CA LEU A 130 -9.61 -10.90 1.78
C LEU A 130 -8.44 -9.95 2.08
N CYS A 131 -7.67 -10.20 3.15
CA CYS A 131 -6.50 -9.39 3.52
C CYS A 131 -5.40 -9.42 2.45
N VAL A 132 -5.20 -10.53 1.75
CA VAL A 132 -4.22 -10.66 0.66
C VAL A 132 -4.52 -9.65 -0.44
N SER A 133 -5.78 -9.60 -0.89
CA SER A 133 -6.20 -8.70 -1.98
C SER A 133 -6.11 -7.21 -1.65
N ARG A 134 -5.99 -6.87 -0.35
CA ARG A 134 -6.02 -5.49 0.15
C ARG A 134 -4.68 -4.98 0.61
N CYS A 135 -3.69 -5.86 0.80
CA CYS A 135 -2.35 -5.42 1.17
C CYS A 135 -1.72 -4.64 0.01
N PRO A 136 -1.41 -3.35 0.16
CA PRO A 136 -0.86 -2.54 -0.92
C PRO A 136 0.56 -3.00 -1.31
N THR A 137 1.29 -3.59 -0.37
CA THR A 137 2.68 -4.01 -0.56
C THR A 137 2.85 -5.51 -0.81
N GLY A 138 1.75 -6.25 -0.90
CA GLY A 138 1.80 -7.70 -1.11
C GLY A 138 2.36 -8.51 0.07
N ALA A 139 2.55 -7.91 1.25
CA ALA A 139 3.11 -8.56 2.43
C ALA A 139 2.29 -9.73 3.00
N ILE A 140 1.05 -9.95 2.55
CA ILE A 140 0.18 -10.98 3.09
C ILE A 140 0.00 -12.11 2.08
N SER A 141 0.35 -13.34 2.46
CA SER A 141 0.14 -14.56 1.69
C SER A 141 -0.72 -15.57 2.45
N VAL A 142 -1.12 -16.67 1.80
CA VAL A 142 -1.83 -17.78 2.46
C VAL A 142 -1.06 -19.08 2.28
N VAL A 143 -0.65 -19.68 3.39
CA VAL A 143 0.06 -20.96 3.48
C VAL A 143 -0.77 -21.91 4.34
N ASN A 144 -1.01 -23.13 3.89
CA ASN A 144 -1.80 -24.14 4.62
C ASN A 144 -3.18 -23.62 5.07
N ARG A 145 -3.87 -22.87 4.19
CA ARG A 145 -5.16 -22.21 4.43
C ARG A 145 -5.16 -21.15 5.54
N LYS A 146 -4.00 -20.67 5.97
CA LYS A 146 -3.86 -19.60 6.97
C LYS A 146 -3.07 -18.44 6.39
N ALA A 147 -3.49 -17.22 6.73
CA ALA A 147 -2.73 -16.04 6.35
C ALA A 147 -1.35 -16.06 7.05
N ARG A 148 -0.36 -15.47 6.37
CA ARG A 148 0.99 -15.20 6.86
C ARG A 148 1.35 -13.78 6.44
N ILE A 149 1.99 -13.05 7.34
CA ILE A 149 2.48 -11.69 7.10
C ILE A 149 3.99 -11.80 6.98
N ASP A 150 4.52 -11.35 5.86
CA ASP A 150 5.94 -11.11 5.66
C ASP A 150 6.30 -9.79 6.34
N ALA A 151 7.10 -9.87 7.40
CA ALA A 151 7.48 -8.72 8.20
C ALA A 151 8.41 -7.76 7.45
N GLU A 152 9.13 -8.23 6.44
CA GLU A 152 10.06 -7.40 5.66
C GLU A 152 9.31 -6.52 4.65
N LEU A 153 8.16 -6.99 4.15
CA LEU A 153 7.32 -6.28 3.18
C LEU A 153 6.19 -5.46 3.83
N CYS A 154 5.89 -5.75 5.10
CA CYS A 154 4.78 -5.11 5.81
C CYS A 154 5.16 -3.69 6.21
N THR A 155 4.38 -2.72 5.74
CA THR A 155 4.58 -1.30 6.02
C THR A 155 3.71 -0.78 7.16
N GLU A 156 3.14 -1.73 7.92
CA GLU A 156 2.27 -1.50 9.07
C GLU A 156 1.08 -0.56 8.82
N CYS A 157 0.63 -0.45 7.56
CA CYS A 157 -0.44 0.46 7.14
C CYS A 157 -1.84 0.22 7.74
N GLY A 158 -2.03 -0.83 8.55
CA GLY A 158 -3.29 -1.09 9.27
C GLY A 158 -4.49 -1.54 8.44
N ILE A 159 -4.41 -1.55 7.10
CA ILE A 159 -5.58 -1.89 6.27
C ILE A 159 -6.15 -3.30 6.55
N CYS A 160 -5.31 -4.24 6.96
CA CYS A 160 -5.70 -5.62 7.26
C CYS A 160 -6.60 -5.74 8.51
N ILE A 161 -6.52 -4.78 9.44
CA ILE A 161 -7.33 -4.71 10.66
C ILE A 161 -8.45 -3.67 10.56
N GLU A 162 -8.20 -2.50 9.98
CA GLU A 162 -9.16 -1.39 9.93
C GLU A 162 -10.13 -1.50 8.74
N GLY A 163 -9.70 -2.13 7.65
CA GLY A 163 -10.48 -2.26 6.43
C GLY A 163 -10.60 -0.97 5.62
N TYR A 164 -11.15 -1.07 4.41
CA TYR A 164 -11.40 0.02 3.49
C TYR A 164 -12.69 -0.22 2.67
N GLY A 165 -13.56 0.79 2.59
CA GLY A 165 -14.82 0.71 1.83
C GLY A 165 -15.69 -0.47 2.27
N LYS A 166 -15.91 -1.44 1.37
CA LYS A 166 -16.67 -2.67 1.65
C LYS A 166 -15.91 -3.67 2.53
N PHE A 167 -14.58 -3.62 2.56
CA PHE A 167 -13.76 -4.45 3.42
C PHE A 167 -13.68 -3.79 4.80
N ARG A 168 -14.05 -4.49 5.87
CA ARG A 168 -14.08 -3.94 7.25
C ARG A 168 -12.95 -4.48 8.13
N GLY A 169 -11.85 -4.90 7.50
CA GLY A 169 -10.75 -5.58 8.17
C GLY A 169 -10.97 -7.09 8.22
N CYS A 170 -10.10 -7.80 8.93
CA CYS A 170 -10.22 -9.25 9.10
C CYS A 170 -11.58 -9.61 9.71
N PRO A 171 -12.49 -10.31 8.99
CA PRO A 171 -13.87 -10.50 9.43
C PRO A 171 -14.00 -11.41 10.66
N VAL A 172 -12.93 -12.13 10.99
CA VAL A 172 -12.85 -13.05 12.14
C VAL A 172 -11.88 -12.57 13.21
N GLY A 173 -11.38 -11.32 13.10
CA GLY A 173 -10.42 -10.76 14.05
C GLY A 173 -9.18 -11.63 14.23
N ALA A 174 -8.69 -12.24 13.14
CA ALA A 174 -7.53 -13.12 13.18
C ALA A 174 -6.21 -12.39 12.93
N ILE A 175 -6.23 -11.10 12.59
CA ILE A 175 -5.04 -10.26 12.44
C ILE A 175 -5.11 -9.22 13.56
N GLU A 176 -4.05 -9.14 14.35
CA GLU A 176 -3.94 -8.29 15.53
C GLU A 176 -2.56 -7.62 15.52
N LYS A 177 -2.43 -6.44 16.16
CA LYS A 177 -1.15 -5.76 16.37
C LYS A 177 -0.73 -6.01 17.83
N GLU A 178 0.49 -6.50 18.04
CA GLU A 178 1.09 -6.67 19.39
C GLU A 178 1.54 -5.35 20.01
#